data_AF-A0A3B1KKW2-F1
#
_entry.id   AF-A0A3B1KKW2-F1
#
_cell.length_a   1.000
_cell.length_b   1.000
_cell.length_c   1.000
_cell.angle_alpha   90.00
_cell.angle_beta   90.00
_cell.angle_gamma   90.00
#
_symmetry.space_group_name_H-M   'P 1'
#
loop_
_entity.id
_entity.type
_entity.pdbx_description
1 polymer ?
#
loop_
_entity_poly.entity_id
_entity_poly.type
_entity_poly.pdbx_seq_one_letter_code
_entity_poly.pdbx_strand_id
1 'polypeptide(L)'
;MVFSSFQGLYQKAEALYTKGEFEFALIFYHRGHKLRPELQEFRLGIQKAQEAINNSVGSPSSVKLENTSDLSLQKADELKKVPPKPVKKVQLKQQAQKTVMSERTARQLLGELYTDKEHLEKLLRDEDLIKGKTRNGERLQDVILNCISYLDTRTEFWHQQKPIYARQRDQKLLRQQWKRTRNHLSTDPTRYILKNLEEIDAALSAGKTKKYLKKAQEVLKNVHGWSEEVLPNKSEVLENLHSCIGNALMDLDDVDKALENYQKALDLSQEGKLIESISRALDNIGRAYTRVGKFQQAIEAWEKRIPMVQEEQEKAWLFHEIGRCYLELQRHTEARDYGVRSLSMADDIGDEKWQLNASVLVAQAEMKLGNHQASVLHFERALDWAKLLQDNAARDAIQKVLHETRQQVTK
;
A
#
# COMPACT_ATOMS: atom_id res chain seq x y z
N MET A 1 38.17 39.04 9.77
CA MET A 1 37.11 38.03 9.90
C MET A 1 37.78 36.68 10.18
N VAL A 2 37.78 36.26 11.44
CA VAL A 2 38.32 34.95 11.83
C VAL A 2 37.25 33.93 11.47
N PHE A 3 37.43 33.23 10.34
CA PHE A 3 36.61 32.06 10.02
C PHE A 3 36.71 31.12 11.22
N SER A 4 35.56 30.80 11.80
CA SER A 4 35.47 29.86 12.91
C SER A 4 36.11 28.54 12.47
N SER A 5 37.14 28.11 13.21
CA SER A 5 38.07 27.01 12.88
C SER A 5 37.41 25.73 12.33
N PHE A 6 36.16 25.47 12.70
CA PHE A 6 35.39 24.31 12.25
C PHE A 6 34.84 24.43 10.82
N GLN A 7 34.47 25.62 10.33
CA GLN A 7 33.98 25.79 8.96
C GLN A 7 35.09 25.52 7.93
N GLY A 8 36.32 25.93 8.23
CA GLY A 8 37.49 25.62 7.41
C GLY A 8 37.82 24.13 7.39
N LEU A 9 37.63 23.42 8.51
CA LEU A 9 37.79 21.96 8.58
C LEU A 9 36.75 21.23 7.73
N TYR A 10 35.50 21.69 7.76
CA TYR A 10 34.43 21.10 6.95
C TYR A 10 34.65 21.32 5.45
N GLN A 11 34.94 22.55 5.03
CA GLN A 11 35.23 22.85 3.62
C GLN A 11 36.45 22.09 3.10
N LYS A 12 37.48 21.93 3.93
CA LYS A 12 38.64 21.10 3.60
C LYS A 12 38.28 19.62 3.46
N ALA A 13 37.44 19.09 4.34
CA ALA A 13 36.97 17.70 4.27
C ALA A 13 36.15 17.45 2.99
N GLU A 14 35.23 18.35 2.64
CA GLU A 14 34.44 18.28 1.41
C GLU A 14 35.32 18.38 0.15
N ALA A 15 36.33 19.27 0.15
CA ALA A 15 37.28 19.40 -0.96
C ALA A 15 38.14 18.13 -1.15
N LEU A 16 38.55 17.47 -0.05
CA LEU A 16 39.28 16.20 -0.13
C LEU A 16 38.37 15.05 -0.57
N TYR A 17 37.12 15.04 -0.09
CA TYR A 17 36.13 14.05 -0.49
C TYR A 17 35.83 14.12 -1.98
N THR A 18 35.61 15.32 -2.52
CA THR A 18 35.39 15.54 -3.95
C THR A 18 36.60 15.21 -4.82
N LYS A 19 37.82 15.34 -4.28
CA LYS A 19 39.05 14.87 -4.93
C LYS A 19 39.24 13.34 -4.89
N GLY A 20 38.42 12.61 -4.14
CA GLY A 20 38.53 11.16 -3.98
C GLY A 20 39.52 10.71 -2.91
N GLU A 21 40.08 11.65 -2.12
CA GLU A 21 40.98 11.36 -1.00
C GLU A 21 40.18 11.02 0.27
N PHE A 22 39.39 9.94 0.21
CA PHE A 22 38.38 9.62 1.22
C PHE A 22 38.94 9.40 2.62
N GLU A 23 40.13 8.81 2.74
CA GLU A 23 40.81 8.57 4.03
C GLU A 23 41.17 9.90 4.70
N PHE A 24 41.73 10.84 3.96
CA PHE A 24 42.05 12.17 4.47
C PHE A 24 40.79 12.97 4.77
N ALA A 25 39.77 12.91 3.90
CA ALA A 25 38.48 13.52 4.16
C ALA A 25 37.86 13.01 5.47
N LEU A 26 37.88 11.68 5.70
CA LEU A 26 37.39 11.04 6.92
C LEU A 26 38.10 11.56 8.18
N ILE A 27 39.43 11.71 8.14
CA ILE A 27 40.21 12.28 9.25
C ILE A 27 39.73 13.71 9.58
N PHE A 28 39.53 14.55 8.56
CA PHE A 28 39.07 15.92 8.78
C PHE A 28 37.62 16.00 9.27
N TYR A 29 36.72 15.12 8.80
CA TYR A 29 35.36 15.03 9.33
C TYR A 29 35.34 14.59 10.80
N HIS A 30 36.14 13.58 11.20
CA HIS A 30 36.27 13.19 12.61
C HIS A 30 36.87 14.29 13.49
N ARG A 31 37.87 15.02 12.98
CA ARG A 31 38.46 16.15 13.69
C ARG A 31 37.45 17.28 13.91
N GLY A 32 36.64 17.58 12.90
CA GLY A 32 35.53 18.54 13.01
C GLY A 32 34.43 18.05 13.96
N HIS A 33 34.07 16.77 13.88
CA HIS A 33 33.08 16.16 14.78
C HIS A 33 33.52 16.19 16.24
N LYS A 34 34.81 15.97 16.53
CA LYS A 34 35.35 16.06 17.90
C LYS A 34 35.28 17.48 18.46
N LEU A 35 35.41 18.50 17.62
CA LEU A 35 35.30 19.90 18.02
C LEU A 35 33.85 20.35 18.20
N ARG A 36 32.92 19.85 17.37
CA ARG A 36 31.49 20.17 17.44
C ARG A 36 30.65 18.91 17.16
N PRO A 37 30.40 18.08 18.19
CA PRO A 37 29.62 16.85 18.04
C PRO A 37 28.15 17.09 17.67
N GLU A 38 27.64 18.27 17.98
CA GLU A 38 26.25 18.71 17.74
C GLU A 38 25.92 18.90 16.26
N LEU A 39 26.93 19.20 15.42
CA LEU A 39 26.73 19.47 14.00
C LEU A 39 26.61 18.15 13.21
N GLN A 40 25.42 17.90 12.68
CA GLN A 40 25.11 16.69 11.92
C GLN A 40 25.91 16.55 10.62
N GLU A 41 26.38 17.66 10.06
CA GLU A 41 27.17 17.72 8.82
C GLU A 41 28.43 16.86 8.90
N PHE A 42 29.15 16.90 10.03
CA PHE A 42 30.35 16.08 10.23
C PHE A 42 30.02 14.58 10.38
N ARG A 43 28.90 14.25 11.03
CA ARG A 43 28.45 12.85 11.17
C ARG A 43 28.08 12.26 9.82
N LEU A 44 27.37 13.04 8.99
CA LEU A 44 27.02 12.65 7.63
C LEU A 44 28.28 12.50 6.75
N GLY A 45 29.23 13.43 6.88
CA GLY A 45 30.53 13.36 6.18
C GLY A 45 31.35 12.12 6.54
N ILE A 46 31.39 11.74 7.83
CA ILE A 46 32.02 10.50 8.31
C ILE A 46 31.39 9.28 7.63
N GLN A 47 30.06 9.20 7.63
CA GLN A 47 29.37 8.05 7.02
C GLN A 47 29.65 7.96 5.51
N LYS A 48 29.55 9.08 4.79
CA LYS A 48 29.85 9.15 3.35
C LYS A 48 31.28 8.71 3.04
N ALA A 49 32.27 9.21 3.79
CA ALA A 49 33.67 8.87 3.60
C ALA A 49 33.96 7.40 3.95
N GLN A 50 33.37 6.87 5.02
CA GLN A 50 33.52 5.46 5.40
C GLN A 50 32.90 4.52 4.37
N GLU A 51 31.72 4.85 3.85
CA GLU A 51 31.07 4.09 2.78
C GLU A 51 31.89 4.16 1.48
N ALA A 52 32.43 5.33 1.12
CA ALA A 52 33.29 5.48 -0.05
C ALA A 52 34.59 4.65 0.06
N ILE A 53 35.23 4.62 1.24
CA ILE A 53 36.40 3.75 1.50
C ILE A 53 36.00 2.28 1.41
N ASN A 54 34.92 1.87 2.06
CA ASN A 54 34.43 0.49 2.03
C ASN A 54 34.07 0.03 0.61
N ASN A 55 33.52 0.92 -0.21
CA ASN A 55 33.22 0.62 -1.62
C ASN A 55 34.49 0.53 -2.48
N SER A 56 35.54 1.26 -2.13
CA SER A 56 36.79 1.31 -2.89
C SER A 56 37.73 0.15 -2.55
N VAL A 57 37.87 -0.19 -1.26
CA VAL A 57 38.86 -1.16 -0.75
C VAL A 57 38.20 -2.43 -0.17
N GLY A 58 36.90 -2.39 0.15
CA GLY A 58 36.18 -3.47 0.83
C GLY A 58 36.10 -3.26 2.35
N SER A 59 35.13 -3.91 3.02
CA SER A 59 35.03 -3.88 4.48
C SER A 59 36.15 -4.72 5.11
N PRO A 60 36.75 -4.33 6.26
CA PRO A 60 37.78 -5.12 6.95
C PRO A 60 37.34 -6.58 7.22
N SER A 61 36.04 -6.79 7.41
CA SER A 61 35.43 -8.11 7.59
C SER A 61 35.52 -9.05 6.38
N SER A 62 35.87 -8.52 5.20
CA SER A 62 36.07 -9.29 3.96
C SER A 62 37.52 -9.73 3.75
N VAL A 63 38.47 -9.22 4.54
CA VAL A 63 39.88 -9.62 4.49
C VAL A 63 40.14 -10.62 5.60
N LYS A 64 40.18 -11.92 5.25
CA LYS A 64 40.75 -12.93 6.13
C LYS A 64 42.27 -12.85 6.01
N LEU A 65 42.92 -12.22 6.98
CA LEU A 65 44.37 -12.32 7.14
C LEU A 65 44.66 -13.73 7.64
N GLU A 66 45.04 -14.63 6.74
CA GLU A 66 45.67 -15.88 7.13
C GLU A 66 47.08 -15.56 7.60
N ASN A 67 47.34 -15.68 8.90
CA ASN A 67 48.69 -15.67 9.45
C ASN A 67 49.38 -16.98 9.03
N THR A 68 49.76 -17.09 7.77
CA THR A 68 50.82 -18.01 7.40
C THR A 68 52.09 -17.43 7.99
N SER A 69 52.60 -18.13 9.01
CA SER A 69 53.84 -17.84 9.71
C SER A 69 54.99 -17.63 8.74
N ASP A 70 55.32 -16.38 8.44
CA ASP A 70 56.68 -15.93 8.18
C ASP A 70 56.79 -14.45 8.57
N LEU A 71 57.07 -14.26 9.87
CA LEU A 71 57.62 -13.01 10.39
C LEU A 71 59.10 -12.92 9.98
N SER A 72 59.33 -12.71 8.68
CA SER A 72 60.64 -12.29 8.19
C SER A 72 60.50 -10.96 7.46
N LEU A 73 60.81 -9.89 8.18
CA LEU A 73 61.23 -8.61 7.61
C LEU A 73 62.47 -8.87 6.75
N GLN A 74 62.29 -9.06 5.44
CA GLN A 74 63.41 -9.05 4.50
C GLN A 74 63.33 -7.85 3.58
N LYS A 75 64.49 -7.20 3.52
CA LYS A 75 64.82 -5.98 2.81
C LYS A 75 64.58 -6.12 1.30
N ALA A 76 64.50 -4.95 0.67
CA ALA A 76 64.67 -4.75 -0.77
C ALA A 76 65.72 -5.70 -1.36
N ASP A 77 65.41 -6.42 -2.43
CA ASP A 77 65.73 -5.97 -3.79
C ASP A 77 65.35 -7.00 -4.87
N GLU A 78 65.25 -6.47 -6.10
CA GLU A 78 65.37 -7.14 -7.41
C GLU A 78 64.19 -7.95 -8.01
N LEU A 79 63.36 -7.18 -8.71
CA LEU A 79 62.76 -7.44 -10.02
C LEU A 79 63.34 -8.62 -10.85
N LYS A 80 62.51 -9.63 -11.11
CA LYS A 80 62.54 -10.36 -12.40
C LYS A 80 61.24 -10.16 -13.18
N LYS A 81 61.43 -9.60 -14.38
CA LYS A 81 60.48 -9.07 -15.35
C LYS A 81 59.42 -10.09 -15.80
N VAL A 82 58.15 -9.68 -15.74
CA VAL A 82 57.08 -10.17 -16.62
C VAL A 82 56.86 -9.11 -17.71
N PRO A 83 56.78 -9.47 -19.00
CA PRO A 83 56.70 -8.49 -20.09
C PRO A 83 55.37 -7.71 -20.03
N PRO A 84 55.38 -6.40 -20.34
CA PRO A 84 54.18 -5.57 -20.29
C PRO A 84 53.28 -5.90 -21.48
N LYS A 85 52.01 -6.21 -21.21
CA LYS A 85 50.96 -6.06 -22.22
C LYS A 85 50.85 -4.58 -22.57
N PRO A 86 50.64 -4.21 -23.86
CA PRO A 86 50.74 -2.82 -24.29
C PRO A 86 49.63 -1.97 -23.66
N VAL A 87 50.04 -1.09 -22.75
CA VAL A 87 49.23 0.03 -22.29
C VAL A 87 49.20 1.03 -23.44
N LYS A 88 48.08 1.09 -24.17
CA LYS A 88 47.81 2.23 -25.06
C LYS A 88 47.72 3.47 -24.17
N LYS A 89 48.65 4.40 -24.34
CA LYS A 89 48.53 5.77 -23.84
C LYS A 89 47.26 6.37 -24.43
N VAL A 90 46.19 6.45 -23.63
CA VAL A 90 45.07 7.32 -23.97
C VAL A 90 45.50 8.72 -23.61
N GLN A 91 45.97 9.44 -24.63
CA GLN A 91 46.04 10.89 -24.61
C GLN A 91 44.65 11.42 -24.24
N LEU A 92 44.60 12.33 -23.27
CA LEU A 92 43.47 13.23 -23.07
C LEU A 92 43.24 14.00 -24.37
N LYS A 93 42.34 13.49 -25.20
CA LYS A 93 41.66 14.27 -26.23
C LYS A 93 40.29 14.61 -25.68
N GLN A 94 40.13 15.88 -25.35
CA GLN A 94 38.83 16.54 -25.27
C GLN A 94 38.12 16.32 -26.61
N GLN A 95 37.09 15.49 -26.61
CA GLN A 95 36.01 15.51 -27.59
C GLN A 95 34.85 14.72 -26.98
N ALA A 96 33.85 15.46 -26.50
CA ALA A 96 32.59 14.90 -26.03
C ALA A 96 31.82 14.32 -27.22
N GLN A 97 32.04 13.04 -27.51
CA GLN A 97 31.11 12.23 -28.28
C GLN A 97 30.20 11.50 -27.29
N LYS A 98 28.90 11.85 -27.27
CA LYS A 98 27.87 11.09 -26.55
C LYS A 98 27.95 9.63 -27.00
N THR A 99 28.42 8.77 -26.11
CA THR A 99 28.40 7.32 -26.36
C THR A 99 26.95 6.87 -26.24
N VAL A 100 26.35 6.51 -27.37
CA VAL A 100 24.98 5.98 -27.39
C VAL A 100 24.98 4.67 -26.61
N MET A 101 24.38 4.66 -25.43
CA MET A 101 24.27 3.46 -24.61
C MET A 101 23.40 2.42 -25.31
N SER A 102 23.77 1.14 -25.21
CA SER A 102 22.97 0.07 -25.83
C SER A 102 21.58 -0.01 -25.18
N GLU A 103 20.54 -0.21 -25.99
CA GLU A 103 19.14 -0.32 -25.53
C GLU A 103 18.97 -1.39 -24.45
N ARG A 104 19.70 -2.50 -24.57
CA ARG A 104 19.71 -3.59 -23.56
C ARG A 104 20.23 -3.11 -22.22
N THR A 105 21.25 -2.27 -22.23
CA THR A 105 21.82 -1.67 -21.03
C THR A 105 20.83 -0.69 -20.40
N ALA A 106 20.23 0.19 -21.21
CA ALA A 106 19.22 1.13 -20.72
C ALA A 106 18.01 0.43 -20.10
N ARG A 107 17.51 -0.64 -20.73
CA ARG A 107 16.41 -1.47 -20.22
C ARG A 107 16.74 -2.14 -18.89
N GLN A 108 17.95 -2.65 -18.75
CA GLN A 108 18.39 -3.28 -17.50
C GLN A 108 18.62 -2.26 -16.37
N LEU A 109 18.99 -1.02 -16.71
CA LEU A 109 19.25 0.05 -15.75
C LEU A 109 17.97 0.74 -15.26
N LEU A 110 17.00 0.97 -16.14
CA LEU A 110 15.72 1.62 -15.81
C LEU A 110 14.67 0.63 -15.29
N GLY A 111 14.77 -0.66 -15.61
CA GLY A 111 13.81 -1.66 -15.14
C GLY A 111 12.40 -1.37 -15.67
N GLU A 112 11.42 -1.25 -14.78
CA GLU A 112 10.02 -0.93 -15.13
C GLU A 112 9.90 0.47 -15.74
N LEU A 113 10.70 1.45 -15.30
CA LEU A 113 10.70 2.82 -15.86
C LEU A 113 11.15 2.88 -17.33
N TYR A 114 11.68 1.79 -17.88
CA TYR A 114 12.01 1.71 -19.30
C TYR A 114 10.75 1.65 -20.17
N THR A 115 9.66 1.04 -19.69
CA THR A 115 8.39 1.01 -20.45
C THR A 115 7.80 2.41 -20.60
N ASP A 116 7.97 3.23 -19.55
CA ASP A 116 7.54 4.63 -19.57
C ASP A 116 8.38 5.44 -20.53
N LYS A 117 9.69 5.18 -20.61
CA LYS A 117 10.57 5.78 -21.62
C LYS A 117 10.12 5.45 -23.04
N GLU A 118 9.87 4.17 -23.34
CA GLU A 118 9.36 3.74 -24.65
C GLU A 118 8.00 4.37 -24.97
N HIS A 119 7.14 4.53 -23.97
CA HIS A 119 5.83 5.18 -24.14
C HIS A 119 5.98 6.67 -24.47
N LEU A 120 6.86 7.39 -23.76
CA LEU A 120 7.17 8.80 -24.02
C LEU A 120 7.79 9.01 -25.41
N GLU A 121 8.70 8.12 -25.84
CA GLU A 121 9.29 8.13 -27.19
C GLU A 121 8.25 7.84 -28.29
N LYS A 122 7.22 7.03 -28.01
CA LYS A 122 6.09 6.80 -28.92
C LYS A 122 5.16 8.00 -29.00
N LEU A 123 4.86 8.64 -27.86
CA LEU A 123 4.05 9.86 -27.81
C LEU A 123 4.70 11.00 -28.59
N LEU A 124 6.03 11.05 -28.65
CA LEU A 124 6.78 12.04 -29.45
C LEU A 124 6.70 11.80 -30.97
N ARG A 125 6.07 10.72 -31.43
CA ARG A 125 5.83 10.44 -32.86
C ARG A 125 4.43 10.85 -33.31
N ASP A 126 3.56 11.20 -32.37
CA ASP A 126 2.18 11.60 -32.64
C ASP A 126 2.11 13.12 -32.87
N GLU A 127 1.95 13.53 -34.13
CA GLU A 127 1.97 14.94 -34.53
C GLU A 127 0.82 15.78 -33.96
N ASP A 128 -0.30 15.14 -33.60
CA ASP A 128 -1.49 15.83 -33.08
C ASP A 128 -1.33 16.17 -31.58
N LEU A 129 -0.69 15.28 -30.81
CA LEU A 129 -0.39 15.50 -29.39
C LEU A 129 0.72 16.54 -29.16
N ILE A 130 1.74 16.57 -30.03
CA ILE A 130 2.90 17.47 -29.90
C ILE A 130 2.50 18.95 -30.00
N LYS A 131 1.43 19.25 -30.76
CA LYS A 131 0.88 20.61 -30.90
C LYS A 131 -0.02 21.03 -29.72
N GLY A 132 -0.37 20.09 -28.84
CA GLY A 132 -1.19 20.33 -27.65
C GLY A 132 -0.47 21.13 -26.56
N LYS A 133 -1.26 21.87 -25.77
CA LYS A 133 -0.80 22.57 -24.55
C LYS A 133 -1.37 21.89 -23.32
N THR A 134 -0.60 21.85 -22.24
CA THR A 134 -1.08 21.39 -20.92
C THR A 134 -2.04 22.42 -20.31
N ARG A 135 -2.75 22.05 -19.24
CA ARG A 135 -3.63 22.97 -18.47
C ARG A 135 -2.91 24.24 -17.99
N ASN A 136 -1.58 24.20 -17.89
CA ASN A 136 -0.73 25.28 -17.42
C ASN A 136 -0.10 26.10 -18.58
N GLY A 137 -0.44 25.82 -19.84
CA GLY A 137 -0.01 26.57 -21.02
C GLY A 137 1.34 26.14 -21.63
N GLU A 138 2.03 25.16 -21.04
CA GLU A 138 3.27 24.60 -21.55
C GLU A 138 3.01 23.71 -22.78
N ARG A 139 3.94 23.67 -23.72
CA ARG A 139 3.85 22.76 -24.86
C ARG A 139 4.08 21.34 -24.38
N LEU A 140 3.19 20.42 -24.74
CA LEU A 140 3.29 19.02 -24.31
C LEU A 140 4.60 18.37 -24.77
N GLN A 141 5.10 18.79 -25.93
CA GLN A 141 6.41 18.39 -26.46
C GLN A 141 7.57 18.65 -25.48
N ASP A 142 7.60 19.83 -24.86
CA ASP A 142 8.69 20.25 -23.98
C ASP A 142 8.66 19.43 -22.68
N VAL A 143 7.46 19.13 -22.17
CA VAL A 143 7.26 18.26 -20.99
C VAL A 143 7.76 16.85 -21.27
N ILE A 144 7.38 16.26 -22.41
CA ILE A 144 7.81 14.91 -22.81
C ILE A 144 9.34 14.85 -22.99
N LEU A 145 9.93 15.85 -23.66
CA LEU A 145 11.39 15.93 -23.84
C LEU A 145 12.14 16.05 -22.50
N ASN A 146 11.60 16.83 -21.56
CA ASN A 146 12.16 16.94 -20.21
C ASN A 146 12.09 15.61 -19.44
N CYS A 147 10.98 14.87 -19.56
CA CYS A 147 10.85 13.54 -18.96
C CYS A 147 11.85 12.54 -19.56
N ILE A 148 12.02 12.52 -20.89
CA ILE A 148 13.00 11.65 -21.55
C ILE A 148 14.42 12.02 -21.13
N SER A 149 14.75 13.32 -21.10
CA SER A 149 16.04 13.82 -20.62
C SER A 149 16.32 13.43 -19.15
N TYR A 150 15.30 13.48 -18.30
CA TYR A 150 15.40 13.01 -16.92
C TYR A 150 15.70 11.50 -16.84
N LEU A 151 15.01 10.68 -17.66
CA LEU A 151 15.27 9.24 -17.70
C LEU A 151 16.66 8.92 -18.26
N ASP A 152 17.12 9.65 -19.27
CA ASP A 152 18.47 9.51 -19.83
C ASP A 152 19.56 9.85 -18.82
N THR A 153 19.48 11.02 -18.20
CA THR A 153 20.44 11.47 -17.18
C THR A 153 20.47 10.51 -15.99
N ARG A 154 19.31 9.98 -15.58
CA ARG A 154 19.22 8.96 -14.53
C ARG A 154 19.86 7.64 -14.97
N THR A 155 19.64 7.20 -16.21
CA THR A 155 20.24 5.97 -16.74
C THR A 155 21.77 6.10 -16.78
N GLU A 156 22.28 7.24 -17.21
CA GLU A 156 23.71 7.53 -17.28
C GLU A 156 24.35 7.65 -15.89
N PHE A 157 23.65 8.29 -14.94
CA PHE A 157 24.05 8.35 -13.52
C PHE A 157 24.21 6.94 -12.93
N TRP A 158 23.22 6.07 -13.14
CA TRP A 158 23.30 4.68 -12.68
C TRP A 158 24.45 3.95 -13.36
N HIS A 159 24.61 4.10 -14.68
CA HIS A 159 25.69 3.48 -15.45
C HIS A 159 27.07 3.82 -14.87
N GLN A 160 27.27 5.05 -14.40
CA GLN A 160 28.52 5.53 -13.79
C GLN A 160 28.72 5.05 -12.34
N GLN A 161 27.66 5.01 -11.52
CA GLN A 161 27.78 4.65 -10.09
C GLN A 161 27.96 3.15 -9.81
N LYS A 162 27.34 2.28 -10.61
CA LYS A 162 27.40 0.82 -10.40
C LYS A 162 27.56 0.07 -11.72
N PRO A 163 28.77 -0.44 -12.04
CA PRO A 163 28.98 -1.30 -13.19
C PRO A 163 28.06 -2.52 -13.16
N ILE A 164 27.61 -2.98 -14.33
CA ILE A 164 26.59 -4.05 -14.45
C ILE A 164 27.00 -5.33 -13.70
N TYR A 165 28.29 -5.65 -13.65
CA TYR A 165 28.82 -6.80 -12.92
C TYR A 165 28.64 -6.69 -11.40
N ALA A 166 28.72 -5.49 -10.82
CA ALA A 166 28.48 -5.27 -9.40
C ALA A 166 27.01 -5.50 -9.04
N ARG A 167 26.09 -5.13 -9.93
CA ARG A 167 24.65 -5.39 -9.73
C ARG A 167 24.26 -6.83 -9.94
N GLN A 168 24.86 -7.52 -10.91
CA GLN A 168 24.66 -8.96 -11.06
C GLN A 168 25.14 -9.71 -9.81
N ARG A 169 26.25 -9.27 -9.21
CA ARG A 169 26.72 -9.78 -7.92
C ARG A 169 25.74 -9.44 -6.79
N ASP A 170 25.30 -8.19 -6.66
CA ASP A 170 24.31 -7.77 -5.65
C ASP A 170 23.00 -8.55 -5.80
N GLN A 171 22.50 -8.74 -7.02
CA GLN A 171 21.29 -9.48 -7.32
C GLN A 171 21.48 -10.99 -7.07
N LYS A 172 22.68 -11.53 -7.28
CA LYS A 172 23.04 -12.91 -6.94
C LYS A 172 23.18 -13.10 -5.43
N LEU A 173 23.73 -12.11 -4.72
CA LEU A 173 23.81 -12.05 -3.26
C LEU A 173 22.43 -11.87 -2.63
N LEU A 174 21.57 -11.02 -3.19
CA LEU A 174 20.16 -10.88 -2.84
C LEU A 174 19.40 -12.17 -3.10
N ARG A 175 19.62 -12.84 -4.24
CA ARG A 175 19.04 -14.16 -4.52
C ARG A 175 19.58 -15.26 -3.59
N GLN A 176 20.85 -15.17 -3.18
CA GLN A 176 21.45 -16.10 -2.23
C GLN A 176 21.01 -15.82 -0.79
N GLN A 177 20.86 -14.56 -0.40
CA GLN A 177 20.17 -14.14 0.81
C GLN A 177 18.74 -14.64 0.75
N TRP A 178 17.95 -14.29 -0.26
CA TRP A 178 16.60 -14.82 -0.47
C TRP A 178 16.51 -16.34 -0.44
N LYS A 179 17.50 -17.08 -0.97
CA LYS A 179 17.59 -18.54 -0.86
C LYS A 179 17.99 -19.01 0.54
N ARG A 180 18.84 -18.28 1.28
CA ARG A 180 19.15 -18.52 2.70
C ARG A 180 17.97 -18.17 3.61
N THR A 181 17.26 -17.08 3.34
CA THR A 181 16.00 -16.69 3.95
C THR A 181 14.89 -17.67 3.56
N ARG A 182 14.91 -18.27 2.36
CA ARG A 182 14.04 -19.40 2.03
C ARG A 182 14.44 -20.60 2.88
N ASN A 183 15.72 -20.97 2.91
CA ASN A 183 16.20 -22.18 3.58
C ASN A 183 16.17 -22.11 5.12
N HIS A 184 16.03 -20.93 5.73
CA HIS A 184 15.42 -20.75 7.05
C HIS A 184 13.89 -20.85 6.93
N LEU A 185 13.44 -22.02 6.48
CA LEU A 185 12.06 -22.43 6.30
C LEU A 185 11.69 -23.19 7.60
N SER A 186 11.13 -22.52 8.62
CA SER A 186 10.19 -23.11 9.62
C SER A 186 10.04 -22.34 10.96
N THR A 187 10.91 -21.41 11.37
CA THR A 187 10.97 -21.02 12.80
C THR A 187 10.53 -19.61 13.20
N ASP A 188 10.16 -18.73 12.27
CA ASP A 188 9.62 -17.40 12.62
C ASP A 188 8.07 -17.43 12.62
N PRO A 189 7.42 -17.31 13.81
CA PRO A 189 5.96 -17.29 13.96
C PRO A 189 5.30 -16.24 13.07
N THR A 190 5.91 -15.07 12.95
CA THR A 190 5.40 -13.93 12.17
C THR A 190 5.32 -14.27 10.69
N ARG A 191 6.39 -14.86 10.15
CA ARG A 191 6.46 -15.25 8.74
C ARG A 191 5.55 -16.43 8.42
N TYR A 192 5.35 -17.34 9.37
CA TYR A 192 4.33 -18.37 9.25
C TYR A 192 2.94 -17.73 9.12
N ILE A 193 2.58 -16.79 9.99
CA ILE A 193 1.28 -16.11 9.94
C ILE A 193 1.10 -15.38 8.60
N LEU A 194 2.04 -14.51 8.22
CA LEU A 194 1.94 -13.71 7.00
C LEU A 194 1.74 -14.59 5.75
N LYS A 195 2.57 -15.63 5.60
CA LYS A 195 2.45 -16.56 4.47
C LYS A 195 1.07 -17.22 4.43
N ASN A 196 0.55 -17.64 5.57
CA ASN A 196 -0.72 -18.33 5.60
C ASN A 196 -1.92 -17.38 5.40
N LEU A 197 -1.84 -16.14 5.88
CA LEU A 197 -2.83 -15.09 5.60
C LEU A 197 -2.85 -14.75 4.10
N GLU A 198 -1.68 -14.63 3.45
CA GLU A 198 -1.60 -14.45 2.00
C GLU A 198 -2.24 -15.63 1.22
N GLU A 199 -2.04 -16.87 1.67
CA GLU A 199 -2.67 -18.05 1.07
C GLU A 199 -4.20 -18.06 1.27
N ILE A 200 -4.67 -17.54 2.39
CA ILE A 200 -6.09 -17.37 2.73
C ILE A 200 -6.72 -16.31 1.81
N ASP A 201 -6.11 -15.13 1.68
CA ASP A 201 -6.57 -14.04 0.80
C ASP A 201 -6.56 -14.44 -0.68
N ALA A 202 -5.54 -15.17 -1.12
CA ALA A 202 -5.47 -15.70 -2.47
C ALA A 202 -6.58 -16.74 -2.73
N ALA A 203 -6.94 -17.55 -1.74
CA ALA A 203 -8.03 -18.52 -1.86
C ALA A 203 -9.41 -17.84 -1.92
N LEU A 204 -9.61 -16.77 -1.13
CA LEU A 204 -10.80 -15.92 -1.19
C LEU A 204 -10.93 -15.26 -2.57
N SER A 205 -9.85 -14.64 -3.05
CA SER A 205 -9.81 -13.98 -4.37
C SER A 205 -10.07 -14.95 -5.52
N ALA A 206 -9.68 -16.22 -5.37
CA ALA A 206 -9.94 -17.28 -6.35
C ALA A 206 -11.35 -17.89 -6.26
N GLY A 207 -12.20 -17.42 -5.33
CA GLY A 207 -13.54 -17.98 -5.07
C GLY A 207 -13.55 -19.40 -4.50
N LYS A 208 -12.43 -19.86 -3.92
CA LYS A 208 -12.26 -21.23 -3.41
C LYS A 208 -12.60 -21.30 -1.92
N THR A 209 -13.84 -21.00 -1.56
CA THR A 209 -14.30 -20.83 -0.17
C THR A 209 -14.02 -22.03 0.74
N LYS A 210 -14.17 -23.27 0.26
CA LYS A 210 -13.85 -24.48 1.06
C LYS A 210 -12.37 -24.61 1.40
N LYS A 211 -11.48 -24.22 0.48
CA LYS A 211 -10.02 -24.25 0.71
C LYS A 211 -9.63 -23.16 1.69
N TYR A 212 -10.18 -21.96 1.48
CA TYR A 212 -10.04 -20.81 2.37
C TYR A 212 -10.44 -21.17 3.82
N LEU A 213 -11.63 -21.74 4.02
CA LEU A 213 -12.10 -22.20 5.33
C LEU A 213 -11.14 -23.21 5.97
N LYS A 214 -10.77 -24.27 5.25
CA LYS A 214 -9.88 -25.32 5.76
C LYS A 214 -8.53 -24.74 6.20
N LYS A 215 -7.99 -23.82 5.40
CA LYS A 215 -6.71 -23.18 5.67
C LYS A 215 -6.78 -22.26 6.89
N ALA A 216 -7.81 -21.42 6.99
CA ALA A 216 -8.00 -20.55 8.15
C ALA A 216 -8.17 -21.35 9.45
N GLN A 217 -8.90 -22.47 9.42
CA GLN A 217 -9.04 -23.38 10.57
C GLN A 217 -7.71 -24.06 10.96
N GLU A 218 -6.90 -24.48 9.99
CA GLU A 218 -5.58 -25.06 10.23
C GLU A 218 -4.65 -24.04 10.93
N VAL A 219 -4.63 -22.81 10.45
CA VAL A 219 -3.81 -21.73 11.01
C VAL A 219 -4.29 -21.38 12.41
N LEU A 220 -5.61 -21.26 12.61
CA LEU A 220 -6.21 -21.01 13.92
C LEU A 220 -5.77 -22.07 14.95
N LYS A 221 -5.85 -23.36 14.59
CA LYS A 221 -5.42 -24.45 15.47
C LYS A 221 -3.95 -24.34 15.86
N ASN A 222 -3.09 -23.98 14.91
CA ASN A 222 -1.65 -23.85 15.15
C ASN A 222 -1.32 -22.64 16.04
N VAL A 223 -1.90 -21.48 15.75
CA VAL A 223 -1.68 -20.24 16.52
C VAL A 223 -2.26 -20.35 17.94
N HIS A 224 -3.37 -21.07 18.12
CA HIS A 224 -3.96 -21.26 19.44
C HIS A 224 -2.98 -21.94 20.43
N GLY A 225 -2.14 -22.86 19.93
CA GLY A 225 -1.13 -23.57 20.72
C GLY A 225 0.15 -22.78 21.03
N TRP A 226 0.30 -21.55 20.52
CA TRP A 226 1.47 -20.71 20.80
C TRP A 226 1.31 -19.93 22.11
N SER A 227 2.40 -19.69 22.84
CA SER A 227 2.39 -18.79 24.00
C SER A 227 2.42 -17.32 23.54
N GLU A 228 1.98 -16.41 24.42
CA GLU A 228 2.04 -14.96 24.15
C GLU A 228 3.49 -14.44 24.05
N GLU A 229 4.46 -15.15 24.62
CA GLU A 229 5.89 -14.84 24.44
C GLU A 229 6.36 -15.03 22.99
N VAL A 230 5.78 -16.01 22.30
CA VAL A 230 6.11 -16.34 20.90
C VAL A 230 5.39 -15.41 19.93
N LEU A 231 4.18 -14.95 20.31
CA LEU A 231 3.37 -14.07 19.50
C LEU A 231 2.68 -13.03 20.40
N PRO A 232 3.30 -11.85 20.61
CA PRO A 232 2.74 -10.82 21.48
C PRO A 232 1.36 -10.32 21.04
N ASN A 233 1.08 -10.31 19.73
CA ASN A 233 -0.22 -9.92 19.15
C ASN A 233 -1.12 -11.13 18.87
N LYS A 234 -1.02 -12.20 19.67
CA LYS A 234 -1.79 -13.44 19.48
C LYS A 234 -3.30 -13.18 19.41
N SER A 235 -3.84 -12.34 20.30
CA SER A 235 -5.28 -12.04 20.32
C SER A 235 -5.76 -11.41 19.01
N GLU A 236 -5.00 -10.45 18.46
CA GLU A 236 -5.30 -9.83 17.15
C GLU A 236 -5.28 -10.86 16.00
N VAL A 237 -4.30 -11.77 16.02
CA VAL A 237 -4.21 -12.81 14.99
C VAL A 237 -5.36 -13.81 15.10
N LEU A 238 -5.74 -14.20 16.32
CA LEU A 238 -6.89 -15.07 16.55
C LEU A 238 -8.22 -14.41 16.15
N GLU A 239 -8.40 -13.13 16.46
CA GLU A 239 -9.55 -12.33 16.03
C GLU A 239 -9.68 -12.33 14.52
N ASN A 240 -8.61 -11.96 13.81
CA ASN A 240 -8.60 -11.93 12.35
C ASN A 240 -8.92 -13.32 11.76
N LEU A 241 -8.37 -14.40 12.32
CA LEU A 241 -8.66 -15.76 11.86
C LEU A 241 -10.12 -16.16 12.10
N HIS A 242 -10.71 -15.78 13.23
CA HIS A 242 -12.14 -15.98 13.49
C HIS A 242 -13.01 -15.17 12.52
N SER A 243 -12.66 -13.91 12.26
CA SER A 243 -13.31 -13.08 11.24
C SER A 243 -13.23 -13.70 9.84
N CYS A 244 -12.07 -14.23 9.43
CA CYS A 244 -11.91 -14.94 8.17
C CYS A 244 -12.80 -16.20 8.10
N ILE A 245 -12.77 -17.04 9.13
CA ILE A 245 -13.58 -18.26 9.19
C ILE A 245 -15.07 -17.91 9.12
N GLY A 246 -15.51 -16.87 9.85
CA GLY A 246 -16.88 -16.37 9.80
C GLY A 246 -17.30 -15.97 8.39
N ASN A 247 -16.49 -15.19 7.67
CA ASN A 247 -16.76 -14.81 6.28
C ASN A 247 -16.85 -16.04 5.36
N ALA A 248 -15.99 -17.04 5.56
CA ALA A 248 -16.02 -18.28 4.79
C ALA A 248 -17.33 -19.04 4.96
N LEU A 249 -17.81 -19.08 6.19
CA LEU A 249 -19.03 -19.79 6.57
C LEU A 249 -20.27 -19.02 6.07
N MET A 250 -20.25 -17.69 6.10
CA MET A 250 -21.27 -16.85 5.46
C MET A 250 -21.39 -17.15 3.96
N ASP A 251 -20.26 -17.24 3.25
CA ASP A 251 -20.24 -17.57 1.82
C ASP A 251 -20.71 -19.00 1.52
N LEU A 252 -20.57 -19.91 2.49
CA LEU A 252 -21.04 -21.30 2.41
C LEU A 252 -22.48 -21.48 2.95
N ASP A 253 -23.14 -20.40 3.34
CA ASP A 253 -24.49 -20.39 3.93
C ASP A 253 -24.62 -21.11 5.29
N ASP A 254 -23.51 -21.34 5.99
CA ASP A 254 -23.47 -21.88 7.36
C ASP A 254 -23.49 -20.73 8.37
N VAL A 255 -24.61 -20.00 8.41
CA VAL A 255 -24.74 -18.72 9.13
C VAL A 255 -24.61 -18.88 10.64
N ASP A 256 -25.09 -19.99 11.22
CA ASP A 256 -25.00 -20.23 12.66
C ASP A 256 -23.54 -20.32 13.12
N LYS A 257 -22.70 -21.09 12.41
CA LYS A 257 -21.27 -21.16 12.73
C LYS A 257 -20.53 -19.87 12.39
N ALA A 258 -21.01 -19.11 11.39
CA ALA A 258 -20.45 -17.79 11.12
C ALA A 258 -20.67 -16.85 12.31
N LEU A 259 -21.88 -16.80 12.85
CA LEU A 259 -22.21 -16.03 14.06
C LEU A 259 -21.35 -16.42 15.26
N GLU A 260 -21.13 -17.72 15.50
CA GLU A 260 -20.23 -18.18 16.56
C GLU A 260 -18.80 -17.64 16.40
N ASN A 261 -18.28 -17.60 15.18
CA ASN A 261 -16.93 -17.10 14.91
C ASN A 261 -16.86 -15.57 15.00
N TYR A 262 -17.87 -14.86 14.49
CA TYR A 262 -17.91 -13.40 14.64
C TYR A 262 -18.06 -12.97 16.10
N GLN A 263 -18.80 -13.72 16.92
CA GLN A 263 -18.88 -13.45 18.36
C GLN A 263 -17.52 -13.63 19.03
N LYS A 264 -16.79 -14.71 18.72
CA LYS A 264 -15.41 -14.90 19.22
C LYS A 264 -14.47 -13.78 18.78
N ALA A 265 -14.58 -13.33 17.53
CA ALA A 265 -13.80 -12.19 17.05
C ALA A 265 -14.16 -10.90 17.79
N LEU A 266 -15.45 -10.66 18.06
CA LEU A 266 -15.92 -9.52 18.86
C LEU A 266 -15.36 -9.56 20.28
N ASP A 267 -15.43 -10.71 20.95
CA ASP A 267 -14.96 -10.88 22.33
C ASP A 267 -13.44 -10.59 22.43
N LEU A 268 -12.64 -11.17 21.52
CA LEU A 268 -11.19 -10.91 21.43
C LEU A 268 -10.89 -9.45 21.11
N SER A 269 -11.67 -8.81 20.24
CA SER A 269 -11.52 -7.40 19.88
C SER A 269 -11.80 -6.48 21.08
N GLN A 270 -12.78 -6.84 21.91
CA GLN A 270 -13.12 -6.09 23.13
C GLN A 270 -12.03 -6.23 24.19
N GLU A 271 -11.50 -7.44 24.40
CA GLU A 271 -10.36 -7.69 25.29
C GLU A 271 -9.12 -6.87 24.86
N GLY A 272 -8.84 -6.85 23.55
CA GLY A 272 -7.75 -6.07 22.96
C GLY A 272 -8.02 -4.57 22.81
N LYS A 273 -9.25 -4.10 23.11
CA LYS A 273 -9.70 -2.71 22.91
C LYS A 273 -9.48 -2.18 21.48
N LEU A 274 -9.69 -3.05 20.49
CA LEU A 274 -9.45 -2.79 19.06
C LEU A 274 -10.72 -2.23 18.41
N ILE A 275 -10.91 -0.91 18.44
CA ILE A 275 -12.16 -0.26 17.99
C ILE A 275 -12.54 -0.64 16.55
N GLU A 276 -11.57 -0.69 15.63
CA GLU A 276 -11.82 -1.07 14.22
C GLU A 276 -12.28 -2.52 14.09
N SER A 277 -11.68 -3.45 14.85
CA SER A 277 -12.08 -4.86 14.83
C SER A 277 -13.44 -5.08 15.50
N ILE A 278 -13.76 -4.35 16.58
CA ILE A 278 -15.09 -4.35 17.19
C ILE A 278 -16.14 -3.89 16.17
N SER A 279 -15.87 -2.77 15.47
CA SER A 279 -16.74 -2.23 14.44
C SER A 279 -16.98 -3.24 13.30
N ARG A 280 -15.93 -3.92 12.84
CA ARG A 280 -16.02 -4.95 11.78
C ARG A 280 -16.80 -6.19 12.22
N ALA A 281 -16.56 -6.68 13.43
CA ALA A 281 -17.26 -7.84 13.97
C ALA A 281 -18.75 -7.56 14.14
N LEU A 282 -19.13 -6.38 14.66
CA LEU A 282 -20.52 -5.95 14.76
C LEU A 282 -21.19 -5.83 13.38
N ASP A 283 -20.47 -5.35 12.36
CA ASP A 283 -21.00 -5.31 11.00
C ASP A 283 -21.36 -6.71 10.47
N ASN A 284 -20.40 -7.63 10.61
CA ASN A 284 -20.56 -9.00 10.17
C ASN A 284 -21.69 -9.73 10.91
N ILE A 285 -21.83 -9.50 12.22
CA ILE A 285 -22.94 -10.01 13.03
C ILE A 285 -24.28 -9.46 12.52
N GLY A 286 -24.36 -8.15 12.24
CA GLY A 286 -25.54 -7.53 11.68
C GLY A 286 -25.96 -8.16 10.36
N ARG A 287 -25.02 -8.31 9.43
CA ARG A 287 -25.23 -9.00 8.12
C ARG A 287 -25.64 -10.46 8.27
N ALA A 288 -25.06 -11.17 9.23
CA ALA A 288 -25.41 -12.57 9.50
C ALA A 288 -26.85 -12.67 10.02
N TYR A 289 -27.26 -11.82 10.96
CA TYR A 289 -28.62 -11.81 11.48
C TYR A 289 -29.67 -11.41 10.43
N THR A 290 -29.37 -10.44 9.55
CA THR A 290 -30.30 -10.12 8.44
C THR A 290 -30.47 -11.28 7.47
N ARG A 291 -29.42 -12.05 7.20
CA ARG A 291 -29.48 -13.22 6.32
C ARG A 291 -30.44 -14.30 6.82
N VAL A 292 -30.56 -14.46 8.15
CA VAL A 292 -31.51 -15.41 8.78
C VAL A 292 -32.83 -14.76 9.23
N GLY A 293 -33.10 -13.53 8.82
CA GLY A 293 -34.34 -12.82 9.13
C GLY A 293 -34.49 -12.35 10.58
N LYS A 294 -33.42 -12.38 11.38
CA LYS A 294 -33.41 -11.90 12.77
C LYS A 294 -33.11 -10.40 12.84
N PHE A 295 -33.99 -9.61 12.23
CA PHE A 295 -33.77 -8.18 12.00
C PHE A 295 -33.55 -7.35 13.27
N GLN A 296 -34.24 -7.68 14.38
CA GLN A 296 -34.06 -6.95 15.65
C GLN A 296 -32.63 -7.11 16.20
N GLN A 297 -32.04 -8.31 16.11
CA GLN A 297 -30.67 -8.55 16.55
C GLN A 297 -29.64 -7.89 15.63
N ALA A 298 -29.94 -7.80 14.32
CA ALA A 298 -29.11 -7.06 13.38
C ALA A 298 -29.07 -5.55 13.73
N ILE A 299 -30.22 -4.96 14.04
CA ILE A 299 -30.33 -3.57 14.47
C ILE A 299 -29.50 -3.33 15.74
N GLU A 300 -29.62 -4.18 16.75
CA GLU A 300 -28.85 -4.03 18.00
C GLU A 300 -27.32 -4.07 17.76
N ALA A 301 -26.85 -4.93 16.86
CA ALA A 301 -25.44 -5.00 16.51
C ALA A 301 -24.97 -3.73 15.77
N TRP A 302 -25.75 -3.27 14.79
CA TRP A 302 -25.43 -2.08 14.01
C TRP A 302 -25.58 -0.78 14.80
N GLU A 303 -26.54 -0.66 15.72
CA GLU A 303 -26.66 0.51 16.59
C GLU A 303 -25.45 0.66 17.54
N LYS A 304 -24.94 -0.46 18.07
CA LYS A 304 -23.66 -0.46 18.82
C LYS A 304 -22.47 -0.03 17.97
N ARG A 305 -22.54 -0.26 16.66
CA ARG A 305 -21.48 0.08 15.70
C ARG A 305 -21.45 1.56 15.31
N ILE A 306 -22.61 2.23 15.24
CA ILE A 306 -22.73 3.65 14.83
C ILE A 306 -21.64 4.57 15.41
N PRO A 307 -21.38 4.60 16.74
CA PRO A 307 -20.40 5.53 17.31
C PRO A 307 -18.93 5.25 16.90
N MET A 308 -18.67 4.09 16.30
CA MET A 308 -17.32 3.66 15.88
C MET A 308 -17.05 4.02 14.41
N VAL A 309 -18.08 4.36 13.64
CA VAL A 309 -17.95 4.70 12.22
C VAL A 309 -17.44 6.14 12.07
N GLN A 310 -16.33 6.31 11.37
CA GLN A 310 -15.77 7.63 11.08
C GLN A 310 -16.28 8.18 9.75
N GLU A 311 -16.28 7.34 8.71
CA GLU A 311 -16.62 7.74 7.34
C GLU A 311 -18.12 8.02 7.18
N GLU A 312 -18.46 9.19 6.61
CA GLU A 312 -19.85 9.62 6.42
C GLU A 312 -20.60 8.73 5.43
N GLN A 313 -19.93 8.27 4.37
CA GLN A 313 -20.49 7.32 3.41
C GLN A 313 -20.89 6.00 4.09
N GLU A 314 -20.08 5.54 5.04
CA GLU A 314 -20.36 4.32 5.79
C GLU A 314 -21.53 4.52 6.78
N LYS A 315 -21.68 5.71 7.36
CA LYS A 315 -22.86 6.05 8.17
C LYS A 315 -24.13 6.07 7.33
N ALA A 316 -24.09 6.63 6.12
CA ALA A 316 -25.23 6.63 5.20
C ALA A 316 -25.70 5.20 4.90
N TRP A 317 -24.76 4.30 4.60
CA TRP A 317 -25.04 2.87 4.42
C TRP A 317 -25.62 2.22 5.68
N LEU A 318 -24.99 2.44 6.84
CA LEU A 318 -25.41 1.82 8.10
C LEU A 318 -26.83 2.23 8.50
N PHE A 319 -27.17 3.52 8.37
CA PHE A 319 -28.53 4.00 8.61
C PHE A 319 -29.54 3.40 7.63
N HIS A 320 -29.16 3.24 6.36
CA HIS A 320 -30.01 2.59 5.36
C HIS A 320 -30.31 1.13 5.74
N GLU A 321 -29.30 0.35 6.12
CA GLU A 321 -29.50 -1.05 6.49
C GLU A 321 -30.35 -1.22 7.76
N ILE A 322 -30.16 -0.35 8.76
CA ILE A 322 -31.03 -0.35 9.95
C ILE A 322 -32.48 0.00 9.57
N GLY A 323 -32.68 1.01 8.71
CA GLY A 323 -34.01 1.39 8.25
C GLY A 323 -34.70 0.27 7.45
N ARG A 324 -33.94 -0.48 6.63
CA ARG A 324 -34.45 -1.68 5.95
C ARG A 324 -34.89 -2.76 6.93
N CYS A 325 -34.11 -3.03 7.98
CA CYS A 325 -34.53 -3.96 9.03
C CYS A 325 -35.85 -3.54 9.70
N TYR A 326 -36.02 -2.24 9.97
CA TYR A 326 -37.28 -1.73 10.51
C TYR A 326 -38.47 -1.89 9.54
N LEU A 327 -38.26 -1.76 8.22
CA LEU A 327 -39.30 -2.07 7.23
C LEU A 327 -39.74 -3.52 7.30
N GLU A 328 -38.80 -4.47 7.37
CA GLU A 328 -39.10 -5.90 7.46
C GLU A 328 -39.87 -6.23 8.75
N LEU A 329 -39.55 -5.54 9.85
CA LEU A 329 -40.27 -5.63 11.13
C LEU A 329 -41.63 -4.92 11.15
N GLN A 330 -42.07 -4.32 10.03
CA GLN A 330 -43.27 -3.48 9.93
C GLN A 330 -43.28 -2.26 10.87
N ARG A 331 -42.10 -1.80 11.30
CA ARG A 331 -41.88 -0.61 12.14
C ARG A 331 -41.60 0.60 11.26
N HIS A 332 -42.63 1.04 10.54
CA HIS A 332 -42.49 1.98 9.42
C HIS A 332 -42.07 3.39 9.86
N THR A 333 -42.42 3.82 11.07
CA THR A 333 -41.97 5.10 11.63
C THR A 333 -40.46 5.15 11.80
N GLU A 334 -39.87 4.11 12.41
CA GLU A 334 -38.43 3.99 12.62
C GLU A 334 -37.69 3.79 11.31
N ALA A 335 -38.27 3.03 10.37
CA ALA A 335 -37.74 2.87 9.03
C ALA A 335 -37.62 4.21 8.30
N ARG A 336 -38.67 5.05 8.36
CA ARG A 336 -38.65 6.40 7.81
C ARG A 336 -37.56 7.23 8.48
N ASP A 337 -37.50 7.25 9.81
CA ASP A 337 -36.56 8.09 10.54
C ASP A 337 -35.09 7.74 10.23
N TYR A 338 -34.75 6.44 10.15
CA TYR A 338 -33.43 5.98 9.71
C TYR A 338 -33.19 6.24 8.22
N GLY A 339 -34.20 6.09 7.36
CA GLY A 339 -34.11 6.44 5.94
C GLY A 339 -33.81 7.93 5.72
N VAL A 340 -34.44 8.82 6.49
CA VAL A 340 -34.19 10.27 6.43
C VAL A 340 -32.78 10.60 6.90
N ARG A 341 -32.27 9.95 7.97
CA ARG A 341 -30.87 10.10 8.39
C ARG A 341 -29.90 9.65 7.31
N SER A 342 -30.15 8.50 6.68
CA SER A 342 -29.35 8.00 5.56
C SER A 342 -29.35 9.00 4.38
N LEU A 343 -30.52 9.53 4.03
CA LEU A 343 -30.68 10.49 2.93
C LEU A 343 -29.95 11.81 3.23
N SER A 344 -30.04 12.32 4.46
CA SER A 344 -29.29 13.51 4.87
C SER A 344 -27.78 13.30 4.71
N MET A 345 -27.24 12.18 5.19
CA MET A 345 -25.81 11.88 5.03
C MET A 345 -25.43 11.75 3.54
N ALA A 346 -26.27 11.11 2.73
CA ALA A 346 -26.04 10.96 1.30
C ALA A 346 -26.06 12.30 0.55
N ASP A 347 -26.93 13.22 0.97
CA ASP A 347 -27.01 14.58 0.45
C ASP A 347 -25.78 15.41 0.82
N ASP A 348 -25.32 15.31 2.07
CA ASP A 348 -24.15 16.05 2.55
C ASP A 348 -22.87 15.65 1.80
N ILE A 349 -22.70 14.35 1.49
CA ILE A 349 -21.54 13.83 0.76
C ILE A 349 -21.69 13.87 -0.77
N GLY A 350 -22.91 14.10 -1.28
CA GLY A 350 -23.20 14.05 -2.72
C GLY A 350 -23.06 12.66 -3.35
N ASP A 351 -23.38 11.59 -2.61
CA ASP A 351 -23.32 10.21 -3.14
C ASP A 351 -24.66 9.86 -3.80
N GLU A 352 -24.70 9.99 -5.13
CA GLU A 352 -25.88 9.75 -5.97
C GLU A 352 -26.52 8.37 -5.74
N LYS A 353 -25.70 7.35 -5.47
CA LYS A 353 -26.18 5.98 -5.24
C LYS A 353 -26.86 5.87 -3.89
N TRP A 354 -26.31 6.48 -2.84
CA TRP A 354 -26.97 6.51 -1.54
C TRP A 354 -28.18 7.44 -1.53
N GLN A 355 -28.17 8.53 -2.28
CA GLN A 355 -29.33 9.40 -2.44
C GLN A 355 -30.50 8.66 -3.11
N LEU A 356 -30.22 7.84 -4.12
CA LEU A 356 -31.19 6.93 -4.73
C LEU A 356 -31.76 5.95 -3.69
N ASN A 357 -30.90 5.15 -3.06
CA ASN A 357 -31.31 4.07 -2.15
C ASN A 357 -32.06 4.59 -0.93
N ALA A 358 -31.57 5.66 -0.30
CA ALA A 358 -32.20 6.28 0.86
C ALA A 358 -33.55 6.91 0.49
N SER A 359 -33.67 7.54 -0.68
CA SER A 359 -34.96 8.07 -1.17
C SER A 359 -35.99 6.96 -1.36
N VAL A 360 -35.59 5.80 -1.91
CA VAL A 360 -36.47 4.63 -2.04
C VAL A 360 -36.91 4.12 -0.67
N LEU A 361 -35.99 4.01 0.29
CA LEU A 361 -36.29 3.55 1.65
C LEU A 361 -37.32 4.46 2.35
N VAL A 362 -37.12 5.78 2.28
CA VAL A 362 -38.08 6.75 2.83
C VAL A 362 -39.42 6.64 2.12
N ALA A 363 -39.43 6.57 0.79
CA ALA A 363 -40.67 6.45 0.01
C ALA A 363 -41.48 5.19 0.36
N GLN A 364 -40.80 4.05 0.55
CA GLN A 364 -41.41 2.80 0.98
C GLN A 364 -41.99 2.90 2.40
N ALA A 365 -41.26 3.50 3.33
CA ALA A 365 -41.73 3.72 4.69
C ALA A 365 -42.96 4.63 4.73
N GLU A 366 -42.94 5.75 3.99
CA GLU A 366 -44.08 6.68 3.90
C GLU A 366 -45.30 6.04 3.25
N MET A 367 -45.10 5.21 2.21
CA MET A 367 -46.18 4.46 1.58
C MET A 367 -46.88 3.54 2.59
N LYS A 368 -46.11 2.85 3.44
CA LYS A 368 -46.63 1.96 4.48
C LYS A 368 -47.29 2.69 5.64
N LEU A 369 -46.90 3.94 5.89
CA LEU A 369 -47.56 4.84 6.85
C LEU A 369 -48.86 5.47 6.31
N GLY A 370 -49.17 5.31 5.02
CA GLY A 370 -50.32 5.94 4.36
C GLY A 370 -50.06 7.38 3.90
N ASN A 371 -48.83 7.87 4.02
CA ASN A 371 -48.44 9.21 3.59
C ASN A 371 -48.12 9.23 2.08
N HIS A 372 -49.13 8.93 1.26
CA HIS A 372 -48.96 8.69 -0.17
C HIS A 372 -48.37 9.88 -0.94
N GLN A 373 -48.68 11.12 -0.54
CA GLN A 373 -48.11 12.33 -1.16
C GLN A 373 -46.60 12.43 -0.92
N ALA A 374 -46.15 12.22 0.32
CA ALA A 374 -44.73 12.22 0.66
C ALA A 374 -43.99 11.07 -0.03
N SER A 375 -44.61 9.88 -0.08
CA SER A 375 -44.07 8.73 -0.80
C SER A 375 -43.83 9.02 -2.28
N VAL A 376 -44.80 9.63 -2.97
CA VAL A 376 -44.67 10.04 -4.38
C VAL A 376 -43.49 11.00 -4.56
N LEU A 377 -43.33 12.00 -3.71
CA LEU A 377 -42.22 12.96 -3.78
C LEU A 377 -40.86 12.26 -3.68
N HIS A 378 -40.71 11.34 -2.72
CA HIS A 378 -39.45 10.61 -2.54
C HIS A 378 -39.19 9.59 -3.67
N PHE A 379 -40.23 8.96 -4.23
CA PHE A 379 -40.06 8.10 -5.41
C PHE A 379 -39.71 8.90 -6.67
N GLU A 380 -40.24 10.11 -6.85
CA GLU A 380 -39.85 11.00 -7.95
C GLU A 380 -38.38 11.42 -7.82
N ARG A 381 -37.95 11.79 -6.62
CA ARG A 381 -36.54 12.08 -6.33
C ARG A 381 -35.64 10.87 -6.62
N ALA A 382 -36.02 9.68 -6.16
CA ALA A 382 -35.30 8.45 -6.47
C ALA A 382 -35.25 8.19 -7.99
N LEU A 383 -36.35 8.42 -8.70
CA LEU A 383 -36.41 8.23 -10.15
C LEU A 383 -35.44 9.14 -10.90
N ASP A 384 -35.26 10.38 -10.45
CA ASP A 384 -34.30 11.31 -11.06
C ASP A 384 -32.85 10.85 -10.86
N TRP A 385 -32.50 10.35 -9.67
CA TRP A 385 -31.19 9.72 -9.45
C TRP A 385 -30.99 8.46 -10.29
N ALA A 386 -32.01 7.60 -10.41
CA ALA A 386 -31.92 6.41 -11.25
C ALA A 386 -31.68 6.75 -12.73
N LYS A 387 -32.27 7.84 -13.25
CA LYS A 387 -31.99 8.35 -14.60
C LYS A 387 -30.56 8.86 -14.72
N LEU A 388 -30.07 9.62 -13.74
CA LEU A 388 -28.72 10.17 -13.73
C LEU A 388 -27.67 9.05 -13.75
N LEU A 389 -27.87 8.03 -12.92
CA LEU A 389 -27.02 6.83 -12.82
C LEU A 389 -27.16 5.86 -14.00
N GLN A 390 -28.11 6.12 -14.92
CA GLN A 390 -28.48 5.22 -16.02
C GLN A 390 -28.86 3.80 -15.55
N ASP A 391 -29.40 3.67 -14.34
CA ASP A 391 -29.88 2.40 -13.78
C ASP A 391 -31.31 2.14 -14.28
N ASN A 392 -31.42 1.50 -15.44
CA ASN A 392 -32.70 1.17 -16.05
C ASN A 392 -33.54 0.22 -15.18
N ALA A 393 -32.92 -0.69 -14.44
CA ALA A 393 -33.63 -1.64 -13.59
C ALA A 393 -34.29 -0.93 -12.41
N ALA A 394 -33.53 -0.05 -11.71
CA ALA A 394 -34.07 0.77 -10.64
C ALA A 394 -35.15 1.73 -11.16
N ARG A 395 -34.92 2.38 -12.31
CA ARG A 395 -35.87 3.27 -12.96
C ARG A 395 -37.21 2.57 -13.21
N ASP A 396 -37.21 1.42 -13.86
CA ASP A 396 -38.44 0.70 -14.22
C ASP A 396 -39.19 0.21 -12.97
N ALA A 397 -38.46 -0.29 -11.96
CA ALA A 397 -39.03 -0.69 -10.68
C ALA A 397 -39.70 0.48 -9.95
N ILE A 398 -39.02 1.64 -9.89
CA ILE A 398 -39.55 2.85 -9.25
C ILE A 398 -40.77 3.38 -10.02
N GLN A 399 -40.73 3.40 -11.36
CA GLN A 399 -41.87 3.87 -12.18
C GLN A 399 -43.13 3.05 -11.95
N LYS A 400 -43.00 1.72 -11.82
CA LYS A 400 -44.12 0.84 -11.53
C LYS A 400 -44.76 1.18 -10.18
N VAL A 401 -43.96 1.24 -9.12
CA VAL A 401 -44.46 1.55 -7.76
C VAL A 401 -45.03 2.96 -7.69
N LEU A 402 -44.36 3.94 -8.32
CA LEU A 402 -44.83 5.32 -8.37
C LEU A 402 -46.22 5.44 -9.03
N HIS A 403 -46.49 4.67 -10.09
CA HIS A 403 -47.81 4.66 -10.72
C HIS A 403 -48.88 4.12 -9.76
N GLU A 404 -48.60 3.04 -9.05
CA GLU A 404 -49.51 2.44 -8.06
C GLU A 404 -49.77 3.42 -6.89
N THR A 405 -48.73 4.06 -6.35
CA THR A 405 -48.85 5.02 -5.24
C THR A 405 -49.66 6.26 -5.65
N ARG A 406 -49.49 6.76 -6.88
CA ARG A 406 -50.28 7.90 -7.39
C ARG A 406 -51.78 7.61 -7.46
N GLN A 407 -52.17 6.38 -7.80
CA GLN A 407 -53.58 5.99 -7.80
C GLN A 407 -54.19 6.02 -6.38
N GLN A 408 -53.37 5.80 -5.34
CA GLN A 408 -53.81 5.88 -3.94
C GLN A 408 -53.94 7.33 -3.45
N VAL A 409 -53.21 8.28 -4.04
CA VAL A 409 -53.38 9.72 -3.74
C VAL A 409 -54.70 10.27 -4.28
N THR A 410 -55.20 9.71 -5.37
CA THR A 410 -56.43 10.16 -6.05
C THR A 410 -57.73 9.57 -5.48
N LYS A 411 -57.63 8.59 -4.58
CA LYS A 411 -58.77 7.99 -3.88
C LYS A 411 -58.93 8.65 -2.52
#